data_AF-A0A963PTY2-F1
#
_entry.id   AF-A0A963PTY2-F1
#
_cell.length_a   1.000
_cell.length_b   1.000
_cell.length_c   1.000
_cell.angle_alpha   90.00
_cell.angle_beta   90.00
_cell.angle_gamma   90.00
#
_symmetry.space_group_name_H-M   'P 1'
#
loop_
_entity.id
_entity.type
_entity.pdbx_description
1 polymer ?
#
loop_
_entity_poly.entity_id
_entity_poly.type
_entity_poly.pdbx_seq_one_letter_code
_entity_poly.pdbx_strand_id
1 'polypeptide(L)'
;MTSDHAVPDIRGFHAHVYFGPDTLEQARALCEQAAQAFPQLKMGRVHERPVGPHPDWSCQLAFKPELFGSVIPWLALRRGALVVFIHPITNNDLVDHRDRAMWMGAVRPLDLSVLGTGAGSFDL
;
A
#
# COMPACT_ATOMS: atom_id res chain seq x y z
N MET A 1 -1.91 -33.04 14.74
CA MET A 1 -3.10 -32.26 14.36
C MET A 1 -2.60 -30.89 13.94
N THR A 2 -2.31 -30.71 12.66
CA THR A 2 -1.94 -29.40 12.12
C THR A 2 -3.19 -28.54 12.14
N SER A 3 -3.17 -27.48 12.93
CA SER A 3 -4.18 -26.43 12.89
C SER A 3 -4.33 -25.94 11.45
N ASP A 4 -5.50 -26.18 10.88
CA ASP A 4 -5.90 -25.59 9.61
C ASP A 4 -5.99 -24.08 9.84
N HIS A 5 -4.93 -23.36 9.51
CA HIS A 5 -4.95 -21.91 9.54
C HIS A 5 -5.80 -21.45 8.36
N ALA A 6 -7.11 -21.32 8.61
CA ALA A 6 -8.05 -20.75 7.66
C ALA A 6 -7.44 -19.50 7.03
N VAL A 7 -7.44 -19.47 5.69
CA VAL A 7 -6.98 -18.31 4.92
C VAL A 7 -7.83 -17.10 5.35
N PRO A 8 -7.22 -16.02 5.87
CA PRO A 8 -8.01 -14.91 6.37
C PRO A 8 -8.64 -14.11 5.22
N ASP A 9 -9.81 -13.54 5.49
CA ASP A 9 -10.48 -12.66 4.53
C ASP A 9 -9.69 -11.36 4.32
N ILE A 10 -9.53 -10.98 3.06
CA ILE A 10 -8.95 -9.69 2.70
C ILE A 10 -10.06 -8.64 2.74
N ARG A 11 -9.92 -7.67 3.64
CA ARG A 11 -10.87 -6.55 3.80
C ARG A 11 -10.62 -5.42 2.80
N GLY A 12 -9.40 -5.35 2.28
CA GLY A 12 -8.96 -4.38 1.29
C GLY A 12 -7.45 -4.40 1.15
N PHE A 13 -6.93 -3.38 0.47
CA PHE A 13 -5.51 -3.23 0.19
C PHE A 13 -5.08 -1.79 0.40
N HIS A 14 -3.83 -1.61 0.80
CA HIS A 14 -3.12 -0.36 0.62
C HIS A 14 -2.03 -0.52 -0.44
N ALA A 15 -1.90 0.48 -1.30
CA ALA A 15 -0.72 0.70 -2.12
C ALA A 15 -0.05 2.00 -1.66
N HIS A 16 1.19 1.93 -1.22
CA HIS A 16 2.01 3.08 -0.86
C HIS A 16 2.94 3.39 -2.02
N VAL A 17 2.72 4.54 -2.65
CA VAL A 17 3.62 5.08 -3.68
C VAL A 17 4.77 5.75 -2.96
N TYR A 18 5.99 5.22 -3.12
CA TYR A 18 7.21 5.73 -2.51
C TYR A 18 7.95 6.69 -3.44
N PHE A 19 8.44 7.77 -2.85
CA PHE A 19 9.14 8.84 -3.53
C PHE A 19 10.18 9.50 -2.61
N GLY A 20 10.92 10.45 -3.18
CA GLY A 20 11.76 11.38 -2.44
C GLY A 20 11.58 12.81 -2.96
N PRO A 21 12.41 13.76 -2.51
CA PRO A 21 12.34 15.16 -2.92
C PRO A 21 12.29 15.34 -4.44
N ASP A 22 13.12 14.60 -5.17
CA ASP A 22 13.27 14.75 -6.62
C ASP A 22 12.09 14.17 -7.43
N THR A 23 11.22 13.37 -6.80
CA THR A 23 10.10 12.69 -7.46
C THR A 23 8.74 13.03 -6.85
N LEU A 24 8.66 14.08 -6.02
CA LEU A 24 7.45 14.50 -5.32
C LEU A 24 6.29 14.77 -6.29
N GLU A 25 6.51 15.64 -7.28
CA GLU A 25 5.46 16.02 -8.23
C GLU A 25 4.96 14.85 -9.06
N GLN A 26 5.86 13.94 -9.44
CA GLN A 26 5.48 12.71 -10.15
C GLN A 26 4.59 11.81 -9.29
N ALA A 27 4.94 11.62 -8.01
CA ALA A 27 4.18 10.77 -7.11
C ALA A 27 2.81 11.38 -6.76
N ARG A 28 2.77 12.70 -6.51
CA ARG A 28 1.52 13.44 -6.29
C ARG A 28 0.59 13.28 -7.48
N ALA A 29 1.09 13.55 -8.69
CA ALA A 29 0.30 13.44 -9.91
C ALA A 29 -0.21 12.00 -10.15
N LEU A 30 0.61 10.98 -9.87
CA LEU A 30 0.18 9.58 -9.99
C LEU A 30 -0.98 9.27 -9.05
N CYS A 31 -0.89 9.68 -7.78
CA CYS A 31 -1.90 9.42 -6.77
C CYS A 31 -3.22 10.17 -7.07
N GLU A 32 -3.14 11.43 -7.51
CA GLU A 32 -4.30 12.22 -7.90
C GLU A 32 -5.00 11.61 -9.13
N GLN A 33 -4.22 11.17 -10.13
CA GLN A 33 -4.76 10.46 -11.30
C GLN A 33 -5.40 9.12 -10.92
N ALA A 34 -4.83 8.39 -9.96
CA ALA A 34 -5.43 7.15 -9.46
C ALA A 34 -6.77 7.43 -8.77
N ALA A 35 -6.84 8.44 -7.90
CA ALA A 35 -8.08 8.85 -7.24
C ALA A 35 -9.16 9.31 -8.24
N GLN A 36 -8.76 10.00 -9.31
CA GLN A 36 -9.68 10.41 -10.38
C GLN A 36 -10.17 9.21 -11.21
N ALA A 37 -9.29 8.26 -11.52
CA ALA A 37 -9.63 7.07 -12.32
C ALA A 37 -10.50 6.06 -11.54
N PHE A 38 -10.35 6.02 -10.21
CA PHE A 38 -11.04 5.06 -9.35
C PHE A 38 -11.74 5.79 -8.19
N PRO A 39 -12.99 6.27 -8.36
CA PRO A 39 -13.68 7.08 -7.35
C PRO A 39 -13.92 6.39 -5.99
N GLN A 40 -13.85 5.05 -5.92
CA GLN A 40 -13.96 4.30 -4.66
C GLN A 40 -12.60 4.03 -3.99
N LEU A 41 -11.50 4.49 -4.60
CA LEU A 41 -10.18 4.50 -4.01
C LEU A 41 -10.02 5.77 -3.17
N LYS A 42 -9.48 5.64 -1.96
CA LYS A 42 -9.17 6.75 -1.08
C LYS A 42 -7.68 7.07 -1.12
N MET A 43 -7.37 8.27 -1.58
CA MET A 43 -6.01 8.82 -1.52
C MET A 43 -5.75 9.43 -0.14
N GLY A 44 -4.67 8.98 0.50
CA GLY A 44 -4.18 9.52 1.76
C GLY A 44 -3.34 10.79 1.57
N ARG A 45 -2.82 11.31 2.68
CA ARG A 45 -1.93 12.47 2.66
C ARG A 45 -0.62 12.14 1.95
N VAL A 46 -0.06 13.13 1.25
CA VAL A 46 1.31 13.10 0.74
C VAL A 46 2.28 13.37 1.90
N HIS A 47 3.00 12.34 2.34
CA HIS A 47 3.95 12.44 3.45
C HIS A 47 5.36 12.64 2.93
N GLU A 48 5.87 13.87 3.04
CA GLU A 48 7.23 14.27 2.67
C GLU A 48 8.26 13.93 3.77
N ARG A 49 8.10 12.76 4.38
CA ARG A 49 9.00 12.16 5.39
C ARG A 49 8.63 10.68 5.61
N PRO A 50 9.55 9.86 6.12
CA PRO A 50 9.21 8.54 6.64
C PRO A 50 8.13 8.62 7.74
N VAL A 51 7.16 7.72 7.70
CA VAL A 51 6.05 7.63 8.67
C VAL A 51 5.72 6.16 8.90
N GLY A 52 5.56 5.75 10.16
CA GLY A 52 5.21 4.36 10.50
C GLY A 52 6.28 3.39 9.97
N PRO A 53 5.89 2.30 9.30
CA PRO A 53 6.85 1.31 8.81
C PRO A 53 7.56 1.75 7.50
N HIS A 54 7.18 2.89 6.92
CA HIS A 54 7.60 3.29 5.59
C HIS A 54 8.95 4.03 5.63
N PRO A 55 10.00 3.52 4.95
CA PRO A 55 11.34 4.08 5.02
C PRO A 55 11.54 5.32 4.12
N ASP A 56 10.65 5.53 3.15
CA ASP A 56 10.69 6.62 2.18
C ASP A 56 9.51 7.60 2.40
N TRP A 57 9.49 8.69 1.64
CA TRP A 57 8.29 9.54 1.55
C TRP A 57 7.20 8.75 0.85
N SER A 58 5.94 8.92 1.25
CA SER A 58 4.87 8.08 0.71
C SER A 58 3.51 8.75 0.61
N CYS A 59 2.69 8.22 -0.30
CA CYS A 59 1.26 8.52 -0.39
C CYS A 59 0.51 7.20 -0.48
N GLN A 60 -0.44 7.00 0.44
CA GLN A 60 -1.25 5.80 0.51
C GLN A 60 -2.44 5.89 -0.45
N LEU A 61 -2.75 4.80 -1.12
CA LEU A 61 -3.96 4.57 -1.89
C LEU A 61 -4.67 3.36 -1.28
N ALA A 62 -5.82 3.58 -0.67
CA ALA A 62 -6.63 2.54 -0.03
C ALA A 62 -7.82 2.16 -0.90
N PHE A 63 -8.07 0.87 -1.10
CA PHE A 63 -9.16 0.39 -1.94
C PHE A 63 -9.67 -0.99 -1.52
N LYS A 64 -10.93 -1.28 -1.89
CA LYS A 64 -11.58 -2.57 -1.62
C LYS A 64 -11.02 -3.71 -2.49
N PRO A 65 -11.18 -4.98 -2.08
CA PRO A 65 -10.65 -6.13 -2.81
C PRO A 65 -11.11 -6.18 -4.27
N GLU A 66 -12.34 -5.76 -4.56
CA GLU A 66 -12.91 -5.81 -5.91
C GLU A 66 -12.20 -4.87 -6.89
N LEU A 67 -11.52 -3.83 -6.38
CA LEU A 67 -10.73 -2.91 -7.21
C LEU A 67 -9.32 -3.40 -7.51
N PHE A 68 -8.84 -4.46 -6.86
CA PHE A 68 -7.45 -4.93 -7.00
C PHE A 68 -7.08 -5.21 -8.45
N GLY A 69 -7.95 -5.91 -9.19
CA GLY A 69 -7.74 -6.25 -10.59
C GLY A 69 -7.71 -5.06 -11.55
N SER A 70 -8.15 -3.88 -11.11
CA SER A 70 -8.16 -2.65 -11.92
C SER A 70 -7.03 -1.70 -11.50
N VAL A 71 -6.87 -1.47 -10.19
CA VAL A 71 -5.90 -0.52 -9.63
C VAL A 71 -4.46 -1.00 -9.82
N ILE A 72 -4.20 -2.28 -9.55
CA ILE A 72 -2.82 -2.82 -9.59
C ILE A 72 -2.27 -2.80 -11.02
N PRO A 73 -2.98 -3.27 -12.07
CA PRO A 73 -2.48 -3.13 -13.44
C PRO A 73 -2.34 -1.67 -13.88
N TRP A 74 -3.23 -0.79 -13.46
CA TRP A 74 -3.14 0.64 -13.79
C TRP A 74 -1.87 1.27 -13.21
N LEU A 75 -1.54 0.98 -11.94
CA LEU A 75 -0.30 1.43 -11.30
C LEU A 75 0.93 0.84 -11.99
N ALA A 76 0.91 -0.45 -12.34
CA ALA A 76 2.01 -1.12 -13.02
C ALA A 76 2.39 -0.44 -14.34
N LEU A 77 1.40 0.08 -15.07
CA LEU A 77 1.59 0.75 -16.37
C LEU A 77 1.93 2.24 -16.26
N ARG A 78 1.65 2.89 -15.13
CA ARG A 78 1.72 4.37 -15.01
C ARG A 78 2.70 4.89 -13.97
N ARG A 79 3.18 4.06 -13.04
CA ARG A 79 4.09 4.50 -11.97
C ARG A 79 5.43 5.06 -12.45
N GLY A 80 5.84 4.78 -13.69
CA GLY A 80 7.17 5.11 -14.18
C GLY A 80 8.25 4.44 -13.31
N ALA A 81 9.20 5.23 -12.82
CA ALA A 81 10.27 4.74 -11.95
C ALA A 81 9.89 4.61 -10.46
N LEU A 82 8.73 5.11 -10.03
CA LEU A 82 8.32 5.12 -8.61
C LEU A 82 8.16 3.69 -8.06
N VAL A 83 8.56 3.48 -6.82
CA VAL A 83 8.37 2.21 -6.11
C VAL A 83 6.96 2.18 -5.54
N VAL A 84 6.28 1.03 -5.62
CA VAL A 84 4.98 0.84 -4.99
C VAL A 84 5.02 -0.37 -4.08
N PHE A 85 4.78 -0.15 -2.79
CA PHE A 85 4.59 -1.18 -1.78
C PHE A 85 3.09 -1.48 -1.65
N ILE A 86 2.67 -2.73 -1.77
CA ILE A 86 1.26 -3.12 -1.68
C ILE A 86 1.13 -4.20 -0.62
N HIS A 87 0.10 -4.11 0.24
CA HIS A 87 -0.23 -5.19 1.17
C HIS A 87 -1.75 -5.35 1.31
N PRO A 88 -2.24 -6.58 1.57
CA PRO A 88 -3.63 -6.81 1.94
C PRO A 88 -3.90 -6.35 3.37
N ILE A 89 -5.17 -6.35 3.75
CA ILE A 89 -5.61 -6.01 5.11
C ILE A 89 -6.45 -7.17 5.64
N THR A 90 -5.89 -7.94 6.58
CA THR A 90 -6.45 -9.22 7.06
C THR A 90 -6.54 -9.34 8.59
N ASN A 91 -6.41 -8.21 9.30
CA ASN A 91 -6.36 -8.09 10.78
C ASN A 91 -5.02 -8.46 11.43
N ASN A 92 -3.93 -8.50 10.67
CA ASN A 92 -2.59 -8.66 11.24
C ASN A 92 -1.60 -7.79 10.48
N ASP A 93 -1.44 -6.54 10.92
CA ASP A 93 -0.64 -5.55 10.21
C ASP A 93 0.81 -6.02 10.02
N LEU A 94 1.44 -6.63 11.04
CA LEU A 94 2.78 -7.17 10.91
C LEU A 94 2.89 -8.23 9.81
N VAL A 95 2.00 -9.23 9.79
CA VAL A 95 2.03 -10.29 8.78
C VAL A 95 1.66 -9.74 7.40
N ASP A 96 0.70 -8.83 7.32
CA ASP A 96 0.29 -8.17 6.08
C ASP A 96 1.48 -7.44 5.43
N HIS A 97 2.27 -6.71 6.23
CA HIS A 97 3.43 -5.97 5.73
C HIS A 97 4.68 -6.82 5.51
N ARG A 98 4.92 -7.85 6.34
CA ARG A 98 6.14 -8.66 6.28
C ARG A 98 6.03 -9.82 5.29
N ASP A 99 4.92 -10.54 5.35
CA ASP A 99 4.79 -11.85 4.72
C ASP A 99 3.88 -11.82 3.48
N ARG A 100 2.98 -10.83 3.39
CA ARG A 100 2.00 -10.70 2.30
C ARG A 100 2.23 -9.47 1.42
N ALA A 101 3.40 -8.86 1.56
CA ALA A 101 3.82 -7.74 0.75
C ALA A 101 3.96 -8.11 -0.72
N MET A 102 3.53 -7.20 -1.57
CA MET A 102 3.82 -7.18 -3.00
C MET A 102 4.56 -5.88 -3.33
N TRP A 103 5.45 -5.93 -4.31
CA TRP A 103 6.28 -4.80 -4.68
C TRP A 103 6.29 -4.60 -6.19
N MET A 104 6.25 -3.34 -6.60
CA MET A 104 6.59 -2.92 -7.96
C MET A 104 7.83 -2.04 -7.93
N GLY A 105 8.85 -2.40 -8.71
CA GLY A 105 10.16 -1.76 -8.65
C GLY A 105 11.04 -2.39 -7.57
N ALA A 106 11.76 -1.57 -6.80
CA ALA A 106 12.65 -2.05 -5.76
C ALA A 106 11.90 -2.43 -4.46
N VAL A 107 12.38 -3.47 -3.77
CA VAL A 107 11.94 -3.80 -2.42
C VAL A 107 12.65 -2.86 -1.42
N ARG A 108 11.92 -2.35 -0.43
CA ARG A 108 12.47 -1.44 0.60
C ARG A 108 12.42 -2.09 1.99
N PRO A 109 13.44 -1.84 2.85
CA PRO A 109 13.47 -2.39 4.19
C PRO A 109 12.51 -1.61 5.11
N LEU A 110 11.29 -2.12 5.29
CA LEU A 110 10.32 -1.53 6.19
C LEU A 110 10.79 -1.59 7.65
N ASP A 111 10.46 -0.58 8.44
CA ASP A 111 10.59 -0.66 9.90
C ASP A 111 9.41 -1.45 10.45
N LEU A 112 9.56 -2.78 10.55
CA LEU A 112 8.49 -3.65 11.04
C LEU A 112 8.31 -3.59 12.56
N SER A 113 9.23 -2.96 13.30
CA SER A 113 9.20 -2.93 14.77
C SER A 113 8.03 -2.10 15.32
N VAL A 114 7.48 -1.20 14.50
CA VAL A 114 6.35 -0.34 14.86
C VAL A 114 4.98 -0.97 14.58
N LEU A 115 4.93 -2.20 14.03
CA LEU A 115 3.69 -2.87 13.66
C LEU A 115 3.22 -3.86 14.73
N GLY A 116 1.93 -3.82 15.04
CA GLY A 116 1.27 -4.78 15.93
C GLY A 116 0.71 -5.98 15.18
N THR A 117 0.34 -7.02 15.95
CA THR A 117 -0.37 -8.21 15.46
C THR A 117 -1.90 -8.11 15.64
N GLY A 118 -2.40 -6.95 16.06
CA GLY A 118 -3.82 -6.70 16.30
C GLY A 118 -4.57 -6.24 15.05
N ALA A 119 -5.90 -6.22 15.12
CA ALA A 119 -6.74 -5.71 14.04
C ALA A 119 -6.55 -4.20 13.88
N GLY A 120 -5.84 -3.78 12.84
CA GLY A 120 -5.79 -2.39 12.42
C GLY A 120 -7.17 -1.86 12.01
N SER A 121 -7.43 -0.59 12.33
CA SER A 121 -8.59 0.12 11.79
C SER A 121 -8.43 0.25 10.27
N PHE A 122 -9.47 -0.10 9.53
CA PHE A 122 -9.50 0.03 8.08
C PHE A 122 -10.55 1.06 7.72
N ASP A 123 -10.11 2.20 7.20
CA ASP A 123 -10.98 3.31 6.84
C ASP A 123 -10.85 3.60 5.34
N LEU A 124 -11.84 3.14 4.58
CA LEU A 124 -11.99 3.40 3.14
C LEU A 124 -12.63 4.75 2.82
#